data_AF-A0A258JR23-F1
#
_entry.id   AF-A0A258JR23-F1
#
_cell.length_a   1.000
_cell.length_b   1.000
_cell.length_c   1.000
_cell.angle_alpha   90.00
_cell.angle_beta   90.00
_cell.angle_gamma   90.00
#
_symmetry.space_group_name_H-M   'P 1'
#
loop_
_entity.id
_entity.type
_entity.pdbx_description
1 polymer ?
#
loop_
_entity_poly.entity_id
_entity_poly.type
_entity_poly.pdbx_seq_one_letter_code
_entity_poly.pdbx_strand_id
1 'polypeptide(L)'
;EQPDMKADPRYATQDDRLKHRPTLTARLAGIFATRGSQAWLRVLEKAGVPAGPIYKMDEVFADPQVEHLGIAVRVPDKNGGGLTLVGQPFELSRTPAQFNSLLGEAGADNDELLKTLGFDQAEIDALRQERAI
;
A
#
# COMPACT_ATOMS: atom_id res chain seq x y z
N GLU A 1 -3.47 -1.88 -32.74
CA GLU A 1 -4.74 -1.50 -33.40
C GLU A 1 -4.69 -0.14 -34.14
N GLN A 2 -3.63 0.66 -34.04
CA GLN A 2 -3.53 1.98 -34.70
C GLN A 2 -2.37 2.02 -35.71
N PRO A 3 -2.54 1.46 -36.93
CA PRO A 3 -1.46 1.36 -37.91
C PRO A 3 -1.01 2.73 -38.43
N ASP A 4 -1.91 3.71 -38.47
CA ASP A 4 -1.62 5.05 -38.95
C ASP A 4 -0.77 5.86 -37.95
N MET A 5 -0.94 5.65 -36.64
CA MET A 5 -0.03 6.21 -35.62
C MET A 5 1.40 5.72 -35.77
N LYS A 6 1.58 4.46 -36.20
CA LYS A 6 2.91 3.87 -36.45
C LYS A 6 3.56 4.49 -37.70
N ALA A 7 2.76 4.88 -38.68
CA ALA A 7 3.23 5.50 -39.91
C ALA A 7 3.42 7.02 -39.81
N ASP A 8 2.90 7.66 -38.75
CA ASP A 8 3.02 9.10 -38.55
C ASP A 8 4.47 9.49 -38.25
N PRO A 9 5.12 10.33 -39.09
CA PRO A 9 6.52 10.72 -38.90
C PRO A 9 6.73 11.47 -37.57
N ARG A 10 5.69 12.09 -37.00
CA ARG A 10 5.77 12.75 -35.69
C ARG A 10 6.01 11.79 -34.53
N TYR A 11 5.83 10.48 -34.74
CA TYR A 11 5.94 9.46 -33.68
C TYR A 11 6.97 8.38 -33.98
N ALA A 12 7.76 8.53 -35.06
CA ALA A 12 8.69 7.53 -35.55
C ALA A 12 9.80 7.20 -34.52
N THR A 13 10.44 8.22 -33.96
CA THR A 13 11.49 8.06 -32.94
C THR A 13 11.00 8.42 -31.54
N GLN A 14 11.78 8.05 -30.52
CA GLN A 14 11.51 8.47 -29.15
C GLN A 14 11.53 10.00 -29.01
N ASP A 15 12.50 10.67 -29.62
CA ASP A 15 12.64 12.13 -29.56
C ASP A 15 11.46 12.84 -30.25
N ASP A 16 11.01 12.32 -31.39
CA ASP A 16 9.81 12.84 -32.06
C ASP A 16 8.57 12.69 -31.18
N ARG A 17 8.39 11.51 -30.55
CA ARG A 17 7.28 11.29 -29.61
C ARG A 17 7.34 12.22 -28.41
N LEU A 18 8.53 12.54 -27.89
CA LEU A 18 8.69 13.48 -26.78
C LEU A 18 8.35 14.90 -27.22
N LYS A 19 8.86 15.35 -28.37
CA LYS A 19 8.56 16.66 -28.97
C LYS A 19 7.06 16.85 -29.24
N HIS A 20 6.39 15.79 -29.67
CA HIS A 20 4.96 15.79 -30.02
C HIS A 20 4.06 15.19 -28.94
N ARG A 21 4.58 15.03 -27.70
CA ARG A 21 3.89 14.36 -26.58
C ARG A 21 2.47 14.89 -26.33
N PRO A 22 2.19 16.21 -26.33
CA PRO A 22 0.83 16.68 -26.09
C PRO A 22 -0.19 16.13 -27.12
N THR A 23 0.19 16.11 -28.40
CA THR A 23 -0.67 15.59 -29.47
C THR A 23 -0.83 14.07 -29.39
N LEU A 24 0.26 13.36 -29.06
CA LEU A 24 0.25 11.92 -28.91
C LEU A 24 -0.64 11.50 -27.73
N THR A 25 -0.51 12.17 -26.59
CA THR A 25 -1.33 11.91 -25.40
C THR A 25 -2.80 12.17 -25.65
N ALA A 26 -3.17 13.29 -26.28
CA ALA A 26 -4.56 13.60 -26.59
C ALA A 26 -5.19 12.53 -27.49
N ARG A 27 -4.43 12.06 -28.48
CA ARG A 27 -4.86 10.99 -29.38
C ARG A 27 -5.03 9.65 -28.66
N LEU A 28 -4.05 9.26 -27.84
CA LEU A 28 -4.11 8.04 -27.02
C LEU A 28 -5.26 8.09 -26.02
N ALA A 29 -5.52 9.25 -25.40
CA ALA A 29 -6.65 9.43 -24.49
C ALA A 29 -7.99 9.17 -25.18
N GLY A 30 -8.18 9.69 -26.40
CA GLY A 30 -9.37 9.41 -27.20
C GLY A 30 -9.55 7.92 -27.49
N ILE A 31 -8.46 7.20 -27.78
CA ILE A 31 -8.49 5.75 -28.00
C ILE A 31 -8.84 5.02 -26.71
N PHE A 32 -8.15 5.32 -25.60
CA PHE A 32 -8.37 4.65 -24.32
C PHE A 32 -9.78 4.87 -23.77
N ALA A 33 -10.43 6.00 -24.10
CA ALA A 33 -11.83 6.26 -23.74
C ALA A 33 -12.85 5.32 -24.42
N THR A 34 -12.48 4.59 -25.48
CA THR A 34 -13.43 3.75 -26.24
C THR A 34 -13.77 2.41 -25.58
N ARG A 35 -13.03 1.99 -24.54
CA ARG A 35 -13.23 0.72 -23.83
C ARG A 35 -12.87 0.88 -22.35
N GLY A 36 -13.39 0.00 -21.50
CA GLY A 36 -13.00 -0.05 -20.08
C GLY A 36 -11.52 -0.44 -19.88
N SER A 37 -10.94 -0.01 -18.76
CA SER A 37 -9.53 -0.23 -18.41
C SER A 37 -9.11 -1.71 -18.52
N GLN A 38 -9.92 -2.63 -18.00
CA GLN A 38 -9.65 -4.07 -18.04
C GLN A 38 -9.57 -4.63 -19.47
N ALA A 39 -10.34 -4.09 -20.41
CA ALA A 39 -10.25 -4.49 -21.81
C ALA A 39 -8.92 -4.02 -22.42
N TRP A 40 -8.48 -2.80 -22.10
CA TRP A 40 -7.20 -2.27 -22.56
C TRP A 40 -6.00 -3.00 -21.93
N LEU A 41 -6.04 -3.30 -20.64
CA LEU A 41 -4.97 -4.03 -19.96
C LEU A 41 -4.71 -5.38 -20.65
N ARG A 42 -5.76 -6.15 -20.96
CA ARG A 42 -5.62 -7.42 -21.72
C ARG A 42 -5.01 -7.23 -23.12
N VAL A 43 -5.33 -6.14 -23.81
CA VAL A 43 -4.76 -5.85 -25.14
C VAL A 43 -3.29 -5.46 -25.03
N LEU A 44 -2.95 -4.62 -24.05
CA LEU A 44 -1.59 -4.13 -23.81
C LEU A 44 -0.66 -5.26 -23.31
N GLU A 45 -1.14 -6.10 -22.39
CA GLU A 45 -0.41 -7.28 -21.91
C GLU A 45 -0.06 -8.24 -23.05
N LYS A 46 -1.02 -8.56 -23.91
CA LYS A 46 -0.77 -9.39 -25.12
C LYS A 46 0.25 -8.77 -26.07
N ALA A 47 0.37 -7.44 -26.07
CA ALA A 47 1.34 -6.70 -26.86
C ALA A 47 2.70 -6.51 -26.14
N GLY A 48 2.86 -7.02 -24.91
CA GLY A 48 4.06 -6.84 -24.10
C GLY A 48 4.26 -5.42 -23.58
N VAL A 49 3.21 -4.60 -23.53
CA VAL A 49 3.26 -3.23 -23.03
C VAL A 49 3.02 -3.24 -21.52
N PRO A 50 3.95 -2.73 -20.70
CA PRO A 50 3.75 -2.63 -19.25
C PRO A 50 2.62 -1.65 -18.94
N ALA A 51 1.56 -2.16 -18.34
CA ALA A 51 0.42 -1.37 -17.88
C ALA A 51 -0.23 -2.05 -16.68
N GLY A 52 -0.76 -1.25 -15.75
CA GLY A 52 -1.46 -1.74 -14.57
C GLY A 52 -2.77 -0.97 -14.33
N PRO A 53 -3.75 -1.57 -13.64
CA PRO A 53 -4.95 -0.87 -13.21
C PRO A 53 -4.62 0.20 -12.17
N ILE A 54 -5.53 1.16 -12.00
CA ILE A 54 -5.53 2.06 -10.85
C ILE A 54 -6.55 1.48 -9.87
N TYR A 55 -6.08 1.02 -8.72
CA TYR A 55 -6.91 0.42 -7.70
C TYR A 55 -7.47 1.43 -6.71
N LYS A 56 -8.69 1.17 -6.25
CA LYS A 56 -9.21 1.65 -4.96
C LYS A 56 -8.61 0.84 -3.81
N MET A 57 -8.75 1.34 -2.58
CA MET A 57 -8.12 0.69 -1.42
C MET A 57 -8.62 -0.75 -1.18
N ASP A 58 -9.90 -1.02 -1.38
CA ASP A 58 -10.47 -2.37 -1.31
C ASP A 58 -9.88 -3.30 -2.38
N GLU A 59 -9.69 -2.79 -3.60
CA GLU A 59 -9.05 -3.53 -4.69
C GLU A 59 -7.55 -3.79 -4.45
N VAL A 60 -6.84 -2.86 -3.79
CA VAL A 60 -5.44 -3.08 -3.39
C VAL A 60 -5.32 -4.29 -2.46
N PHE A 61 -6.16 -4.38 -1.44
CA PHE A 61 -6.09 -5.48 -0.47
C PHE A 61 -6.58 -6.82 -1.02
N ALA A 62 -7.39 -6.80 -2.08
CA ALA A 62 -7.83 -7.99 -2.80
C ALA A 62 -6.91 -8.40 -3.96
N ASP A 63 -5.83 -7.67 -4.22
CA ASP A 63 -4.92 -7.99 -5.31
C ASP A 63 -4.16 -9.31 -5.01
N PRO A 64 -4.09 -10.25 -5.96
CA PRO A 64 -3.43 -11.55 -5.75
C PRO A 64 -1.96 -11.43 -5.32
N GLN A 65 -1.25 -10.40 -5.77
CA GLN A 65 0.13 -10.17 -5.35
C GLN A 65 0.20 -9.67 -3.91
N VAL A 66 -0.74 -8.82 -3.49
CA VAL A 66 -0.82 -8.35 -2.10
C VAL A 66 -1.14 -9.50 -1.14
N GLU A 67 -2.08 -10.37 -1.52
CA GLU A 67 -2.38 -11.60 -0.78
C GLU A 67 -1.18 -12.56 -0.75
N HIS A 68 -0.53 -12.79 -1.90
CA HIS A 68 0.64 -13.65 -2.04
C HIS A 68 1.80 -13.19 -1.15
N LEU A 69 2.04 -11.88 -1.08
CA LEU A 69 3.10 -11.29 -0.25
C LEU A 69 2.74 -11.25 1.24
N GLY A 70 1.49 -11.54 1.62
CA GLY A 70 1.05 -11.49 3.02
C GLY A 70 1.23 -10.12 3.69
N ILE A 71 1.35 -9.05 2.89
CA ILE A 71 1.68 -7.70 3.42
C ILE A 71 0.48 -7.08 4.14
N ALA A 72 -0.75 -7.54 3.87
CA ALA A 72 -1.93 -7.11 4.62
C ALA A 72 -2.09 -7.98 5.89
N VAL A 73 -1.63 -7.47 7.03
CA VAL A 73 -1.59 -8.25 8.28
C VAL A 73 -2.80 -7.92 9.14
N ARG A 74 -3.58 -8.96 9.50
CA ARG A 74 -4.67 -8.84 10.46
C ARG A 74 -4.12 -8.86 11.88
N VAL A 75 -4.23 -7.74 12.60
CA VAL A 75 -3.79 -7.62 13.99
C VAL A 75 -5.01 -7.63 14.91
N PRO A 76 -5.10 -8.59 15.86
CA PRO A 76 -6.23 -8.67 16.78
C PRO A 76 -6.23 -7.52 17.79
N ASP A 77 -7.43 -7.08 18.19
CA ASP A 77 -7.63 -6.18 19.32
C ASP A 77 -7.96 -6.98 20.59
N LYS A 78 -7.62 -6.43 21.76
CA LYS A 78 -7.96 -7.00 23.08
C LYS A 78 -9.47 -7.18 23.28
N ASN A 79 -10.30 -6.40 22.60
CA ASN A 79 -11.76 -6.43 22.73
C ASN A 79 -12.45 -7.37 21.72
N GLY A 80 -11.71 -8.28 21.08
CA GLY A 80 -12.26 -9.24 20.10
C GLY A 80 -12.47 -8.66 18.70
N GLY A 81 -12.11 -7.39 18.48
CA GLY A 81 -12.00 -6.77 17.17
C GLY A 81 -10.63 -6.98 16.53
N GLY A 82 -10.20 -6.01 15.73
CA GLY A 82 -8.86 -5.94 15.17
C GLY A 82 -8.80 -5.02 13.97
N LEU A 83 -7.60 -4.76 13.48
CA LEU A 83 -7.35 -3.92 12.31
C LEU A 83 -6.50 -4.66 11.29
N THR A 84 -6.71 -4.37 10.01
CA THR A 84 -5.78 -4.81 8.96
C THR A 84 -4.78 -3.68 8.74
N LEU A 85 -3.50 -3.99 8.94
CA LEU A 85 -2.40 -3.04 8.79
C LEU A 85 -1.53 -3.45 7.60
N VAL A 86 -0.87 -2.46 7.00
CA VAL A 86 0.18 -2.73 6.01
C VAL A 86 1.45 -3.12 6.75
N GLY A 87 1.92 -4.33 6.46
CA GLY A 87 3.07 -4.98 7.06
C GLY A 87 4.41 -4.54 6.48
N GLN A 88 5.46 -5.30 6.77
CA GLN A 88 6.78 -5.05 6.20
C GLN A 88 6.80 -5.42 4.71
N PRO A 89 7.36 -4.57 3.83
CA PRO A 89 7.38 -4.82 2.39
C PRO A 89 8.46 -5.83 1.96
N PHE A 90 9.19 -6.40 2.91
CA PHE A 90 10.23 -7.40 2.69
C PHE A 90 10.14 -8.50 3.73
N GLU A 91 10.46 -9.73 3.30
CA GLU A 91 10.56 -10.89 4.18
C GLU A 91 12.02 -11.11 4.60
N LEU A 92 12.25 -11.23 5.90
CA LEU A 92 13.57 -11.49 6.47
C LEU A 92 13.62 -12.94 6.97
N SER A 93 14.39 -13.79 6.29
CA SER A 93 14.48 -15.23 6.61
C SER A 93 14.96 -15.54 8.03
N ARG A 94 15.78 -14.67 8.63
CA ARG A 94 16.33 -14.85 9.98
C ARG A 94 15.52 -14.17 11.08
N THR A 95 14.83 -13.08 10.74
CA THR A 95 14.10 -12.23 11.69
C THR A 95 12.79 -11.76 11.07
N PRO A 96 11.84 -12.67 10.79
CA PRO A 96 10.56 -12.30 10.21
C PRO A 96 9.85 -11.26 11.08
N ALA A 97 9.30 -10.22 10.47
CA ALA A 97 8.55 -9.22 11.20
C ALA A 97 7.24 -9.81 11.74
N GLN A 98 6.92 -9.51 12.99
CA GLN A 98 5.70 -9.97 13.64
C GLN A 98 4.92 -8.78 14.20
N PHE A 99 3.62 -8.77 13.97
CA PHE A 99 2.69 -7.83 14.61
C PHE A 99 2.01 -8.56 15.77
N ASN A 100 2.42 -8.23 16.99
CA ASN A 100 2.00 -8.98 18.18
C ASN A 100 0.71 -8.44 18.80
N SER A 101 0.48 -7.14 18.70
CA SER A 101 -0.70 -6.48 19.25
C SER A 101 -0.94 -5.13 18.59
N LEU A 102 -2.16 -4.62 18.71
CA LEU A 102 -2.44 -3.21 18.50
C LEU A 102 -1.90 -2.39 19.68
N LEU A 103 -1.77 -1.09 19.44
CA LEU A 103 -1.40 -0.14 20.49
C LEU A 103 -2.43 -0.18 21.62
N GLY A 104 -1.94 -0.21 22.85
CA GLY A 104 -2.76 -0.04 24.04
C GLY A 104 -3.34 1.37 24.13
N GLU A 105 -4.20 1.57 25.12
CA GLU A 105 -4.63 2.92 25.50
C GLU A 105 -3.44 3.70 26.10
N ALA A 106 -3.59 5.03 26.16
CA ALA A 106 -2.59 5.86 26.81
C ALA A 106 -2.35 5.38 28.25
N GLY A 107 -1.09 5.06 28.57
CA GLY A 107 -0.69 4.56 29.89
C GLY A 107 -0.92 3.07 30.14
N ALA A 108 -1.32 2.28 29.13
CA ALA A 108 -1.57 0.85 29.29
C ALA A 108 -0.38 0.07 29.88
N ASP A 109 0.85 0.49 29.58
CA ASP A 109 2.08 -0.19 30.00
C ASP A 109 2.78 0.50 31.19
N ASN A 110 2.18 1.55 31.78
CA ASN A 110 2.82 2.36 32.82
C ASN A 110 3.25 1.52 34.02
N ASP A 111 2.36 0.66 34.54
CA ASP A 111 2.64 -0.15 35.73
C ASP A 111 3.74 -1.17 35.50
N GLU A 112 3.75 -1.82 34.33
CA GLU A 112 4.77 -2.80 33.97
C GLU A 112 6.15 -2.14 33.84
N LEU A 113 6.21 -0.99 33.17
CA LEU A 113 7.45 -0.24 32.99
C LEU A 113 7.98 0.32 34.31
N LEU A 114 7.12 0.92 35.15
CA LEU A 114 7.54 1.47 36.45
C LEU A 114 8.04 0.38 37.40
N LYS A 115 7.38 -0.79 37.42
CA LYS A 115 7.88 -1.95 38.18
C LYS A 115 9.24 -2.42 37.68
N THR A 116 9.45 -2.44 36.36
CA THR A 116 10.74 -2.80 35.76
C THR A 116 11.84 -1.79 36.11
N LEU A 117 11.47 -0.52 36.32
CA LEU A 117 12.38 0.54 36.78
C LEU A 117 12.64 0.51 38.30
N GLY A 118 11.96 -0.37 39.04
CA GLY A 118 12.17 -0.57 40.48
C GLY A 118 11.19 0.17 41.39
N PHE A 119 10.14 0.80 40.84
CA PHE A 119 9.08 1.40 41.66
C PHE A 119 8.21 0.32 42.29
N ASP A 120 7.87 0.50 43.56
CA ASP A 120 6.88 -0.33 44.22
C ASP A 120 5.44 0.14 43.94
N GLN A 121 4.45 -0.64 44.37
CA GLN A 121 3.04 -0.32 44.11
C GLN A 121 2.59 0.97 44.81
N ALA A 122 3.15 1.30 45.98
CA ALA A 122 2.78 2.50 46.73
C ALA A 122 3.32 3.76 46.04
N GLU A 123 4.53 3.71 45.50
CA GLU A 123 5.12 4.80 44.72
C GLU A 123 4.33 5.03 43.40
N ILE A 124 3.94 3.96 42.70
CA ILE A 124 3.11 4.05 41.49
C ILE A 124 1.76 4.70 41.79
N ASP A 125 1.11 4.32 42.89
CA ASP A 125 -0.18 4.88 43.28
C ASP A 125 -0.06 6.36 43.69
N ALA A 126 1.07 6.77 44.29
CA ALA A 126 1.36 8.18 44.56
C ALA A 126 1.48 9.00 43.26
N LEU A 127 2.21 8.49 42.26
CA LEU A 127 2.34 9.16 40.95
C LEU A 127 1.00 9.36 40.26
N ARG A 128 0.07 8.40 40.36
CA ARG A 128 -1.30 8.53 39.85
C ARG A 128 -2.10 9.61 40.57
N GLN A 129 -1.98 9.69 41.90
CA GLN A 129 -2.66 10.72 42.70
C GLN A 129 -2.15 12.13 42.36
N GLU A 130 -0.86 12.25 42.11
CA GLU A 130 -0.21 13.50 41.69
C GLU A 130 -0.48 13.86 40.21
N ARG A 131 -1.08 12.95 39.44
CA ARG A 131 -1.28 13.06 37.97
C ARG A 131 0.02 13.23 37.20
N ALA A 132 1.09 12.61 37.70
CA ALA A 132 2.36 12.51 36.99
C ALA A 132 2.33 11.41 35.91
N ILE A 133 1.43 10.42 36.06
CA ILE A 133 1.15 9.33 35.12
C ILE A 133 -0.34 9.08 34.95
#